data_AF-A0A401KIQ1-F1
#
_entry.id   AF-A0A401KIQ1-F1
#
_cell.length_a   1.000
_cell.length_b   1.000
_cell.length_c   1.000
_cell.angle_alpha   90.00
_cell.angle_beta   90.00
_cell.angle_gamma   90.00
#
_symmetry.space_group_name_H-M   'P 1'
#
loop_
_entity.id
_entity.type
_entity.pdbx_description
1 polymer ?
#
loop_
_entity_poly.entity_id
_entity_poly.type
_entity_poly.pdbx_seq_one_letter_code
_entity_poly.pdbx_strand_id
1 'polypeptide(L)'
;MFDELCQQFTDQMKLITFILDQAGINNVLWGYIIERLLQEDIGTCIDYIVHDGMAEKACQTLLAAGFMPCRHGEQCWKTHNRDGPVAAAHVHIEETRLLGHDIPVAFWDKSSLLFAFPELPSSPPSSDDPYYMPIRIPWTYYDNTSQRPPLDLTPVRMIRPVKIVEALIWLVCRDRNPNERLERGWECEWQDVLESWVQKAPGLAEHGLFCRNELRPDFLPLWDYLCGSEDGQTRKQHRAHYLELHAKLRAEDALPRTPQPKRRTLKRLTQIIDYHSEMEYQKCLKRYSGNTPFLDDE
;
A
#
# COMPACT_ATOMS: atom_id res chain seq x y z
N MET A 1 18.12 17.15 8.50
CA MET A 1 17.03 17.46 7.55
C MET A 1 16.16 16.23 7.31
N PHE A 2 16.71 15.10 6.86
CA PHE A 2 15.94 13.84 6.71
C PHE A 2 15.33 13.33 8.03
N ASP A 3 16.13 13.25 9.10
CA ASP A 3 15.66 12.81 10.44
C ASP A 3 14.49 13.68 10.97
N GLU A 4 14.50 14.98 10.70
CA GLU A 4 13.45 15.91 11.15
C GLU A 4 12.15 15.72 10.36
N LEU A 5 12.26 15.45 9.06
CA LEU A 5 11.12 15.20 8.20
C LEU A 5 10.46 13.85 8.50
N CYS A 6 11.26 12.80 8.71
CA CYS A 6 10.78 11.51 9.18
C CYS A 6 10.11 11.63 10.56
N GLN A 7 10.65 12.46 11.45
CA GLN A 7 10.02 12.73 12.75
C GLN A 7 8.67 13.43 12.59
N GLN A 8 8.58 14.50 11.80
CA GLN A 8 7.30 15.18 11.56
C GLN A 8 6.25 14.24 10.95
N PHE A 9 6.66 13.41 10.00
CA PHE A 9 5.76 12.46 9.34
C PHE A 9 5.26 11.39 10.33
N THR A 10 6.15 10.85 11.15
CA THR A 10 5.79 9.88 12.20
C THR A 10 4.94 10.50 13.32
N ASP A 11 5.15 11.76 13.66
CA ASP A 11 4.31 12.51 14.60
C ASP A 11 2.90 12.73 14.04
N GLN A 12 2.75 12.99 12.73
CA GLN A 12 1.43 13.04 12.11
C GLN A 12 0.72 11.68 12.17
N MET A 13 1.42 10.56 11.93
CA MET A 13 0.81 9.23 12.07
C MET A 13 0.32 8.96 13.50
N LYS A 14 1.12 9.32 14.50
CA LYS A 14 0.74 9.21 15.92
C LYS A 14 -0.48 10.07 16.24
N LEU A 15 -0.48 11.33 15.78
CA LEU A 15 -1.58 12.27 15.99
C LEU A 15 -2.88 11.75 15.36
N ILE A 16 -2.82 11.31 14.10
CA ILE A 16 -3.97 10.74 13.38
C ILE A 16 -4.51 9.53 14.13
N THR A 17 -3.65 8.56 14.47
CA THR A 17 -4.09 7.35 15.19
C THR A 17 -4.72 7.70 16.53
N PHE A 18 -4.11 8.61 17.29
CA PHE A 18 -4.66 9.08 18.56
C PHE A 18 -6.06 9.68 18.40
N ILE A 19 -6.26 10.54 17.39
CA ILE A 19 -7.57 11.15 17.11
C ILE A 19 -8.62 10.10 16.75
N LEU A 20 -8.25 9.11 15.92
CA LEU A 20 -9.14 8.01 15.54
C LEU A 20 -9.51 7.14 16.75
N ASP A 21 -8.54 6.83 17.60
CA ASP A 21 -8.76 6.03 18.82
C ASP A 21 -9.68 6.77 19.79
N GLN A 22 -9.50 8.08 19.99
CA GLN A 22 -10.41 8.90 20.82
C GLN A 22 -11.85 8.92 20.27
N ALA A 23 -12.02 8.82 18.95
CA ALA A 23 -13.32 8.75 18.30
C ALA A 23 -13.92 7.33 18.27
N GLY A 24 -13.23 6.34 18.85
CA GLY A 24 -13.63 4.93 18.85
C GLY A 24 -13.59 4.29 17.46
N ILE A 25 -12.66 4.72 16.60
CA ILE A 25 -12.51 4.21 15.23
C ILE A 25 -11.31 3.25 15.20
N ASN A 26 -11.61 1.95 15.18
CA ASN A 26 -10.58 0.93 15.01
C ASN A 26 -9.88 1.11 13.66
N ASN A 27 -8.55 1.12 13.69
CA ASN A 27 -7.73 1.45 12.55
C ASN A 27 -6.44 0.62 12.54
N VAL A 28 -5.91 0.33 11.35
CA VAL A 28 -4.57 -0.23 11.15
C VAL A 28 -3.95 0.42 9.92
N LEU A 29 -2.64 0.65 9.92
CA LEU A 29 -1.95 1.10 8.71
C LEU A 29 -2.00 0.03 7.62
N TRP A 30 -1.97 0.49 6.37
CA TRP A 30 -1.97 -0.32 5.16
C TRP A 30 -1.07 0.28 4.07
N GLY A 31 -0.70 -0.54 3.10
CA GLY A 31 -0.11 -0.08 1.84
C GLY A 31 1.35 0.34 1.97
N TYR A 32 1.82 1.11 0.98
CA TYR A 32 3.23 1.45 0.83
C TYR A 32 3.84 2.19 2.03
N ILE A 33 3.03 2.83 2.89
CA ILE A 33 3.60 3.48 4.07
C ILE A 33 4.27 2.49 5.02
N ILE A 34 3.78 1.25 5.10
CA ILE A 34 4.42 0.20 5.91
C ILE A 34 5.79 -0.13 5.32
N GLU A 35 5.86 -0.28 4.00
CA GLU A 35 7.14 -0.56 3.32
C GLU A 35 8.13 0.59 3.48
N ARG A 36 7.67 1.84 3.36
CA ARG A 36 8.50 3.03 3.52
C ARG A 36 9.02 3.17 4.96
N LEU A 37 8.16 2.90 5.95
CA LEU A 37 8.59 2.79 7.35
C LEU A 37 9.70 1.76 7.48
N LEU A 38 9.51 0.55 6.93
CA LEU A 38 10.51 -0.53 6.91
C LEU A 38 11.69 -0.28 5.93
N GLN A 39 11.83 0.92 5.38
CA GLN A 39 12.95 1.32 4.52
C GLN A 39 13.50 2.71 4.91
N GLU A 40 13.11 3.23 6.08
CA GLU A 40 13.54 4.52 6.58
C GLU A 40 13.13 5.71 5.70
N ASP A 41 12.11 5.56 4.86
CA ASP A 41 11.71 6.54 3.85
C ASP A 41 10.37 7.23 4.16
N ILE A 42 10.12 8.37 3.50
CA ILE A 42 8.90 9.17 3.69
C ILE A 42 7.83 8.69 2.70
N GLY A 43 6.64 8.39 3.21
CA GLY A 43 5.49 8.04 2.38
C GLY A 43 4.92 9.25 1.65
N THR A 44 4.38 9.02 0.45
CA THR A 44 3.59 10.01 -0.30
C THR A 44 2.11 10.00 0.07
N CYS A 45 1.71 9.12 0.99
CA CYS A 45 0.36 8.95 1.51
C CYS A 45 0.42 8.17 2.84
N ILE A 46 -0.60 8.36 3.68
CA ILE A 46 -0.86 7.51 4.84
C ILE A 46 -2.19 6.79 4.59
N ASP A 47 -2.14 5.47 4.38
CA ASP A 47 -3.33 4.65 4.17
C ASP A 47 -3.69 3.90 5.47
N TYR A 48 -4.94 4.03 5.92
CA TYR A 48 -5.52 3.28 7.02
C TYR A 48 -6.65 2.38 6.53
N ILE A 49 -6.76 1.21 7.14
CA ILE A 49 -7.96 0.37 7.06
C ILE A 49 -8.79 0.61 8.31
N VAL A 50 -10.08 0.84 8.13
CA VAL A 50 -11.07 1.04 9.20
C VAL A 50 -12.24 0.09 9.02
N HIS A 51 -13.08 -0.05 10.04
CA HIS A 51 -14.31 -0.85 9.92
C HIS A 51 -15.20 -0.32 8.80
N ASP A 52 -15.93 -1.23 8.17
CA ASP A 52 -16.80 -0.91 7.04
C ASP A 52 -17.78 0.23 7.42
N GLY A 53 -17.86 1.24 6.55
CA GLY A 53 -18.74 2.39 6.75
C GLY A 53 -18.23 3.43 7.76
N MET A 54 -17.05 3.24 8.35
CA MET A 54 -16.43 4.24 9.25
C MET A 54 -15.52 5.24 8.53
N ALA A 55 -15.22 5.04 7.24
CA ALA A 55 -14.29 5.91 6.48
C ALA A 55 -14.74 7.38 6.48
N GLU A 56 -16.02 7.65 6.24
CA GLU A 56 -16.57 9.02 6.24
C GLU A 56 -16.51 9.64 7.65
N LYS A 57 -16.85 8.86 8.69
CA LYS A 57 -16.72 9.30 10.09
C LYS A 57 -15.26 9.63 10.42
N ALA A 58 -14.31 8.81 9.97
CA ALA A 58 -12.88 9.05 10.17
C ALA A 58 -12.42 10.36 9.52
N CYS A 59 -12.85 10.63 8.28
CA CYS A 59 -12.62 11.91 7.62
C CYS A 59 -13.21 13.07 8.41
N GLN A 60 -14.48 12.99 8.82
CA GLN A 60 -15.14 14.06 9.60
C GLN A 60 -14.44 14.31 10.93
N THR A 61 -13.97 13.26 11.61
CA THR A 61 -13.18 13.37 12.84
C THR A 61 -11.87 14.12 12.58
N LEU A 62 -11.13 13.80 11.52
CA LEU A 62 -9.90 14.52 11.19
C LEU A 62 -10.16 15.96 10.77
N LEU A 63 -11.22 16.23 10.00
CA LEU A 63 -11.60 17.60 9.64
C LEU A 63 -11.92 18.44 10.89
N ALA A 64 -12.64 17.87 11.86
CA ALA A 64 -12.91 18.54 13.14
C ALA A 64 -11.63 18.80 13.95
N ALA A 65 -10.58 17.99 13.75
CA ALA A 65 -9.26 18.19 14.33
C ALA A 65 -8.35 19.15 13.52
N GLY A 66 -8.88 19.80 12.49
CA GLY A 66 -8.16 20.80 11.70
C GLY A 66 -7.29 20.23 10.58
N PHE A 67 -7.57 19.02 10.10
CA PHE A 67 -7.05 18.53 8.82
C PHE A 67 -7.86 19.14 7.66
N MET A 68 -7.30 19.11 6.46
CA MET A 68 -7.90 19.77 5.30
C MET A 68 -8.81 18.83 4.51
N PRO A 69 -9.96 19.32 4.00
CA PRO A 69 -10.71 18.59 3.00
C PRO A 69 -9.89 18.50 1.70
N CYS A 70 -10.19 17.49 0.87
CA CYS A 70 -9.60 17.39 -0.44
C CYS A 70 -9.97 18.61 -1.30
N ARG A 71 -8.98 19.42 -1.66
CA ARG A 71 -9.16 20.62 -2.51
C ARG A 71 -9.29 20.28 -4.00
N HIS A 72 -8.81 19.10 -4.38
CA HIS A 72 -8.79 18.65 -5.77
C HIS A 72 -10.06 17.90 -6.17
N GLY A 73 -10.95 17.56 -5.23
CA GLY A 73 -12.20 16.86 -5.51
C GLY A 73 -12.00 15.61 -6.37
N GLU A 74 -12.71 15.52 -7.49
CA GLU A 74 -12.56 14.43 -8.46
C GLU A 74 -11.13 14.37 -9.03
N GLN A 75 -10.45 15.49 -9.22
CA GLN A 75 -9.10 15.53 -9.82
C GLN A 75 -8.00 15.02 -8.88
N CYS A 76 -8.30 14.72 -7.60
CA CYS A 76 -7.29 14.14 -6.72
C CYS A 76 -6.94 12.73 -7.17
N TRP A 77 -5.65 12.42 -7.23
CA TRP A 77 -5.15 11.10 -7.63
C TRP A 77 -5.62 9.97 -6.70
N LYS A 78 -6.07 10.28 -5.47
CA LYS A 78 -6.70 9.31 -4.57
C LYS A 78 -8.17 9.03 -4.88
N THR A 79 -8.93 9.99 -5.39
CA THR A 79 -10.31 9.81 -5.89
C THR A 79 -10.36 9.33 -7.34
N HIS A 80 -9.28 9.58 -8.09
CA HIS A 80 -9.06 9.11 -9.45
C HIS A 80 -7.76 8.34 -9.53
N ASN A 81 -7.62 7.30 -8.69
CA ASN A 81 -6.53 6.36 -8.89
C ASN A 81 -6.74 5.72 -10.26
N ARG A 82 -5.94 6.15 -11.23
CA ARG A 82 -6.07 5.69 -12.60
C ARG A 82 -5.67 4.22 -12.66
N ASP A 83 -4.75 3.80 -11.81
CA ASP A 83 -4.05 2.55 -12.03
C ASP A 83 -4.47 1.48 -11.02
N GLY A 84 -5.04 1.87 -9.87
CA GLY A 84 -5.57 0.94 -8.87
C GLY A 84 -6.94 1.29 -8.27
N PRO A 85 -7.40 0.50 -7.30
CA PRO A 85 -8.63 0.76 -6.59
C PRO A 85 -8.55 2.07 -5.79
N VAL A 86 -9.73 2.58 -5.44
CA VAL A 86 -9.94 3.88 -4.80
C VAL A 86 -10.28 3.68 -3.33
N ALA A 87 -9.69 4.47 -2.44
CA ALA A 87 -10.03 4.46 -1.02
C ALA A 87 -11.48 4.94 -0.80
N ALA A 88 -12.14 4.49 0.26
CA ALA A 88 -13.53 4.82 0.56
C ALA A 88 -13.72 6.32 0.86
N ALA A 89 -12.76 6.93 1.57
CA ALA A 89 -12.71 8.36 1.82
C ALA A 89 -11.25 8.81 2.05
N HIS A 90 -10.98 10.12 1.95
CA HIS A 90 -9.67 10.66 2.31
C HIS A 90 -9.74 12.14 2.71
N VAL A 91 -8.79 12.57 3.52
CA VAL A 91 -8.49 13.99 3.85
C VAL A 91 -7.02 14.29 3.53
N HIS A 92 -6.58 15.53 3.72
CA HIS A 92 -5.20 15.94 3.46
C HIS A 92 -4.56 16.58 4.69
N ILE A 93 -3.27 16.31 4.87
CA ILE A 93 -2.40 17.06 5.76
C ILE A 93 -1.94 18.29 4.99
N GLU A 94 -2.11 19.46 5.60
CA GLU A 94 -1.76 20.74 4.99
C GLU A 94 -0.27 20.82 4.60
N GLU A 95 0.02 21.34 3.40
CA GLU A 95 1.38 21.52 2.85
C GLU A 95 2.37 22.16 3.83
N THR A 96 1.90 23.09 4.67
CA THR A 96 2.73 23.81 5.65
C THR A 96 3.16 22.92 6.82
N ARG A 97 2.50 21.79 7.05
CA ARG A 97 2.80 20.85 8.13
C ARG A 97 3.80 19.77 7.73
N LEU A 98 3.92 19.46 6.43
CA LEU A 98 4.85 18.47 5.89
C LEU A 98 5.28 18.84 4.46
N LEU A 99 6.56 19.20 4.28
CA LEU A 99 7.28 19.22 2.99
C LEU A 99 6.75 20.13 1.86
N GLY A 100 5.75 20.98 2.08
CA GLY A 100 5.22 21.85 1.02
C GLY A 100 4.40 21.10 -0.03
N HIS A 101 3.88 19.92 0.31
CA HIS A 101 2.99 19.13 -0.54
C HIS A 101 1.82 18.55 0.27
N ASP A 102 0.62 18.52 -0.33
CA ASP A 102 -0.57 17.95 0.30
C ASP A 102 -0.43 16.41 0.40
N ILE A 103 -0.33 15.90 1.63
CA ILE A 103 -0.22 14.45 1.88
C ILE A 103 -1.61 13.88 2.19
N PRO A 104 -2.13 12.98 1.35
CA PRO A 104 -3.42 12.36 1.61
C PRO A 104 -3.34 11.38 2.79
N VAL A 105 -4.39 11.40 3.61
CA VAL A 105 -4.72 10.38 4.60
C VAL A 105 -5.96 9.66 4.09
N ALA A 106 -5.79 8.43 3.62
CA ALA A 106 -6.81 7.66 2.93
C ALA A 106 -7.34 6.51 3.81
N PHE A 107 -8.65 6.29 3.75
CA PHE A 107 -9.36 5.30 4.54
C PHE A 107 -9.98 4.23 3.64
N TRP A 108 -9.68 2.98 3.94
CA TRP A 108 -10.17 1.81 3.26
C TRP A 108 -11.15 1.06 4.15
N ASP A 109 -12.26 0.60 3.59
CA ASP A 109 -13.16 -0.33 4.28
C ASP A 109 -12.46 -1.67 4.47
N LYS A 110 -12.55 -2.27 5.67
CA LYS A 110 -11.95 -3.56 6.00
C LYS A 110 -12.33 -4.64 4.98
N SER A 111 -13.61 -4.78 4.64
CA SER A 111 -14.09 -5.76 3.67
C SER A 111 -13.49 -5.57 2.27
N SER A 112 -13.00 -4.37 1.95
CA SER A 112 -12.39 -4.10 0.65
C SER A 112 -10.97 -4.66 0.52
N LEU A 113 -10.24 -4.84 1.62
CA LEU A 113 -8.84 -5.27 1.63
C LEU A 113 -8.56 -6.51 2.48
N LEU A 114 -9.20 -6.65 3.63
CA LEU A 114 -8.93 -7.65 4.66
C LEU A 114 -10.17 -8.51 4.98
N PHE A 115 -10.94 -8.88 3.95
CA PHE A 115 -12.17 -9.66 4.11
C PHE A 115 -11.96 -11.04 4.76
N ALA A 116 -10.75 -11.61 4.67
CA ALA A 116 -10.40 -12.89 5.27
C ALA A 116 -9.80 -12.77 6.70
N PHE A 117 -9.67 -11.56 7.23
CA PHE A 117 -8.93 -11.29 8.48
C PHE A 117 -9.90 -11.07 9.66
N PRO A 118 -9.45 -11.28 10.91
CA PRO A 118 -10.25 -10.97 12.08
C PRO A 118 -10.55 -9.46 12.17
N GLU A 119 -11.46 -9.12 13.06
CA GLU A 119 -11.83 -7.73 13.32
C GLU A 119 -10.63 -6.85 13.68
N LEU A 120 -10.70 -5.58 13.25
CA LEU A 120 -9.66 -4.61 13.55
C LEU A 120 -9.56 -4.39 15.06
N PRO A 121 -8.34 -4.28 15.61
CA PRO A 121 -8.16 -4.16 17.05
C PRO A 121 -8.76 -2.85 17.57
N SER A 122 -9.35 -2.87 18.77
CA SER A 122 -9.87 -1.66 19.44
C SER A 122 -8.84 -0.97 20.33
N SER A 123 -7.75 -1.67 20.66
CA SER A 123 -6.61 -1.17 21.44
C SER A 123 -5.30 -1.54 20.73
N PRO A 124 -4.14 -1.05 21.18
CA PRO A 124 -2.86 -1.59 20.71
C PRO A 124 -2.85 -3.13 20.83
N PRO A 125 -2.51 -3.86 19.76
CA PRO A 125 -2.50 -5.31 19.79
C PRO A 125 -1.37 -5.85 20.68
N SER A 126 -1.57 -7.05 21.23
CA SER A 126 -0.54 -7.77 21.96
C SER A 126 0.63 -8.12 21.03
N SER A 127 1.84 -8.28 21.57
CA SER A 127 2.99 -8.77 20.81
C SER A 127 2.74 -10.15 20.19
N ASP A 128 1.88 -10.97 20.81
CA ASP A 128 1.54 -12.33 20.35
C ASP A 128 0.34 -12.36 19.37
N ASP A 129 -0.23 -11.20 19.01
CA ASP A 129 -1.33 -11.15 18.03
C ASP A 129 -0.82 -11.62 16.65
N PRO A 130 -1.47 -12.61 16.01
CA PRO A 130 -0.98 -13.20 14.77
C PRO A 130 -1.27 -12.37 13.52
N TYR A 131 -2.09 -11.32 13.61
CA TYR A 131 -2.50 -10.48 12.47
C TYR A 131 -1.98 -9.06 12.56
N TYR A 132 -1.97 -8.48 13.75
CA TYR A 132 -1.67 -7.07 13.97
C TYR A 132 -0.51 -6.92 14.93
N MET A 133 0.23 -5.83 14.82
CA MET A 133 1.32 -5.53 15.74
C MET A 133 1.47 -4.03 15.97
N PRO A 134 1.92 -3.60 17.16
CA PRO A 134 2.39 -2.23 17.34
C PRO A 134 3.63 -2.01 16.46
N ILE A 135 3.84 -0.78 16.01
CA ILE A 135 5.04 -0.46 15.23
C ILE A 135 6.15 -0.03 16.18
N ARG A 136 7.04 -0.99 16.46
CA ARG A 136 8.26 -0.81 17.25
C ARG A 136 9.43 -1.41 16.49
N ILE A 137 10.09 -0.61 15.68
CA ILE A 137 11.15 -1.08 14.78
C ILE A 137 12.51 -0.74 15.41
N PRO A 138 13.33 -1.73 15.83
CA PRO A 138 14.69 -1.47 16.29
C PRO A 138 15.49 -0.77 15.19
N TRP A 139 16.23 0.30 15.52
CA TRP A 139 17.05 0.99 14.49
C TRP A 139 18.15 0.12 13.90
N THR A 140 18.52 -0.95 14.59
CA THR A 140 19.41 -1.99 14.06
C THR A 140 18.88 -2.63 12.78
N TYR A 141 17.59 -2.48 12.47
CA TYR A 141 17.02 -2.88 11.19
C TYR A 141 17.56 -2.04 10.02
N TYR A 142 17.78 -0.74 10.22
CA TYR A 142 18.26 0.15 9.16
C TYR A 142 19.78 0.36 9.22
N ASP A 143 20.33 0.42 10.43
CA ASP A 143 21.74 0.58 10.71
C ASP A 143 22.12 -0.37 11.86
N ASN A 144 22.76 -1.48 11.51
CA ASN A 144 23.25 -2.51 12.44
C ASN A 144 24.21 -1.96 13.51
N THR A 145 24.74 -0.74 13.36
CA THR A 145 25.62 -0.08 14.34
C THR A 145 24.88 0.93 15.23
N SER A 146 23.62 1.23 14.93
CA SER A 146 22.82 2.22 15.63
C SER A 146 22.54 1.80 17.07
N GLN A 147 22.81 2.72 18.00
CA GLN A 147 22.43 2.61 19.42
C GLN A 147 21.15 3.39 19.75
N ARG A 148 20.43 3.88 18.73
CA ARG A 148 19.20 4.64 18.93
C ARG A 148 18.10 3.75 19.52
N PRO A 149 17.25 4.27 20.43
CA PRO A 149 16.12 3.52 20.94
C PRO A 149 15.14 3.21 19.81
N PRO A 150 14.50 2.03 19.76
CA PRO A 150 13.61 1.64 18.66
C PRO A 150 12.62 2.73 18.26
N LEU A 151 12.33 2.82 16.96
CA LEU A 151 11.26 3.67 16.44
C LEU A 151 9.93 3.15 16.97
N ASP A 152 9.40 3.81 18.01
CA ASP A 152 8.12 3.48 18.63
C ASP A 152 7.04 4.45 18.14
N LEU A 153 6.10 3.92 17.36
CA LEU A 153 4.96 4.67 16.85
C LEU A 153 3.68 4.45 17.64
N THR A 154 3.71 3.80 18.81
CA THR A 154 2.51 3.63 19.67
C THR A 154 1.76 4.97 19.81
N PRO A 155 0.43 5.03 19.55
CA PRO A 155 -0.52 3.91 19.38
C PRO A 155 -0.67 3.34 17.95
N VAL A 156 0.10 3.81 16.97
CA VAL A 156 0.05 3.32 15.59
C VAL A 156 0.32 1.81 15.54
N ARG A 157 -0.48 1.14 14.71
CA ARG A 157 -0.53 -0.32 14.57
C ARG A 157 -0.64 -0.69 13.10
N MET A 158 -0.03 -1.80 12.73
CA MET A 158 -0.01 -2.30 11.36
C MET A 158 -0.37 -3.79 11.31
N ILE A 159 -0.68 -4.25 10.12
CA ILE A 159 -0.76 -5.69 9.83
C ILE A 159 0.66 -6.27 9.88
N ARG A 160 0.81 -7.46 10.46
CA ARG A 160 2.08 -8.18 10.43
C ARG A 160 2.55 -8.42 8.99
N PRO A 161 3.85 -8.28 8.68
CA PRO A 161 4.41 -8.49 7.34
C PRO A 161 3.94 -9.77 6.63
N VAL A 162 3.98 -10.91 7.33
CA VAL A 162 3.51 -12.20 6.78
C VAL A 162 2.04 -12.12 6.35
N LYS A 163 1.22 -11.43 7.15
CA LYS A 163 -0.20 -11.28 6.88
C LYS A 163 -0.48 -10.24 5.80
N ILE A 164 0.39 -9.25 5.60
CA ILE A 164 0.29 -8.39 4.41
C ILE A 164 0.44 -9.22 3.13
N VAL A 165 1.42 -10.14 3.09
CA VAL A 165 1.58 -11.08 1.97
C VAL A 165 0.33 -11.94 1.76
N GLU A 166 -0.25 -12.50 2.83
CA GLU A 166 -1.50 -13.26 2.71
C GLU A 166 -2.65 -12.42 2.17
N ALA A 167 -2.83 -11.19 2.68
CA ALA A 167 -3.85 -10.26 2.22
C ALA A 167 -3.68 -9.93 0.72
N LEU A 168 -2.44 -9.70 0.28
CA LEU A 168 -2.15 -9.46 -1.13
C LEU A 168 -2.46 -10.68 -1.99
N ILE A 169 -2.10 -11.90 -1.58
CA ILE A 169 -2.46 -13.13 -2.31
C ILE A 169 -3.97 -13.29 -2.42
N TRP A 170 -4.71 -13.03 -1.34
CA TRP A 170 -6.18 -13.01 -1.35
C TRP A 170 -6.73 -11.99 -2.35
N LEU A 171 -6.17 -10.77 -2.38
CA LEU A 171 -6.60 -9.68 -3.26
C LEU A 171 -6.30 -9.98 -4.73
N VAL A 172 -5.09 -10.48 -5.04
CA VAL A 172 -4.74 -10.95 -6.38
C VAL A 172 -5.79 -11.98 -6.81
N CYS A 173 -6.09 -12.99 -5.99
CA CYS A 173 -7.10 -14.03 -6.32
C CYS A 173 -8.51 -13.44 -6.53
N ARG A 174 -9.00 -12.60 -5.61
CA ARG A 174 -10.35 -12.05 -5.65
C ARG A 174 -10.58 -11.20 -6.90
N ASP A 175 -9.61 -10.33 -7.22
CA ASP A 175 -9.83 -9.27 -8.21
C ASP A 175 -9.47 -9.66 -9.64
N ARG A 176 -9.02 -10.91 -9.83
CA ARG A 176 -8.66 -11.49 -11.12
C ARG A 176 -9.69 -11.17 -12.20
N ASN A 177 -9.24 -10.65 -13.34
CA ASN A 177 -10.11 -10.54 -14.50
C ASN A 177 -10.28 -11.91 -15.19
N PRO A 178 -11.50 -12.47 -15.31
CA PRO A 178 -11.70 -13.67 -16.13
C PRO A 178 -11.41 -13.42 -17.62
N ASN A 179 -11.45 -12.16 -18.06
CA ASN A 179 -11.20 -11.73 -19.43
C ASN A 179 -9.84 -11.02 -19.58
N GLU A 180 -8.75 -11.65 -19.10
CA GLU A 180 -7.36 -11.12 -19.15
C GLU A 180 -6.94 -10.54 -20.52
N ARG A 181 -7.57 -11.02 -21.61
CA ARG A 181 -7.29 -10.57 -23.00
C ARG A 181 -7.98 -9.25 -23.38
N LEU A 182 -9.02 -8.85 -22.65
CA LEU A 182 -9.84 -7.69 -22.99
C LEU A 182 -9.64 -6.54 -22.00
N GLU A 183 -9.35 -6.85 -20.73
CA GLU A 183 -9.31 -5.90 -19.64
C GLU A 183 -8.25 -6.27 -18.59
N ARG A 184 -7.53 -5.28 -18.07
CA ARG A 184 -6.64 -5.46 -16.91
C ARG A 184 -7.50 -5.37 -15.66
N GLY A 185 -7.52 -6.41 -14.81
CA GLY A 185 -8.18 -6.31 -13.50
C GLY A 185 -7.23 -5.77 -12.43
N TRP A 186 -7.74 -5.62 -11.21
CA TRP A 186 -6.94 -5.08 -10.10
C TRP A 186 -5.88 -6.06 -9.60
N GLU A 187 -5.92 -7.33 -10.02
CA GLU A 187 -4.93 -8.34 -9.67
C GLU A 187 -3.50 -7.91 -10.03
N CYS A 188 -3.31 -7.15 -11.12
CA CYS A 188 -1.99 -6.70 -11.51
C CYS A 188 -1.40 -5.70 -10.52
N GLU A 189 -2.21 -4.79 -9.98
CA GLU A 189 -1.75 -3.81 -8.98
C GLU A 189 -1.36 -4.50 -7.68
N TRP A 190 -2.16 -5.47 -7.26
CA TRP A 190 -1.86 -6.28 -6.09
C TRP A 190 -0.63 -7.17 -6.30
N GLN A 191 -0.42 -7.64 -7.53
CA GLN A 191 0.75 -8.41 -7.90
C GLN A 191 2.02 -7.56 -7.85
N ASP A 192 2.00 -6.32 -8.36
CA ASP A 192 3.15 -5.42 -8.31
C ASP A 192 3.57 -5.13 -6.86
N VAL A 193 2.60 -4.95 -5.95
CA VAL A 193 2.86 -4.80 -4.51
C VAL A 193 3.41 -6.10 -3.93
N LEU A 194 2.80 -7.25 -4.23
CA LEU A 194 3.24 -8.56 -3.73
C LEU A 194 4.68 -8.89 -4.14
N GLU A 195 5.06 -8.61 -5.38
CA GLU A 195 6.44 -8.78 -5.88
C GLU A 195 7.42 -7.89 -5.11
N SER A 196 7.01 -6.68 -4.74
CA SER A 196 7.81 -5.81 -3.88
C SER A 196 8.03 -6.40 -2.47
N TRP A 197 7.03 -7.09 -1.92
CA TRP A 197 7.16 -7.79 -0.63
C TRP A 197 8.05 -9.04 -0.72
N VAL A 198 7.99 -9.77 -1.84
CA VAL A 198 8.88 -10.91 -2.12
C VAL A 198 10.35 -10.48 -2.05
N GLN A 199 10.70 -9.35 -2.66
CA GLN A 199 12.07 -8.82 -2.62
C GLN A 199 12.53 -8.41 -1.21
N LYS A 200 11.61 -7.97 -0.35
CA LYS A 200 11.91 -7.49 1.02
C LYS A 200 11.89 -8.60 2.06
N ALA A 201 11.19 -9.70 1.80
CA ALA A 201 10.98 -10.78 2.77
C ALA A 201 12.28 -11.35 3.38
N PRO A 202 13.39 -11.54 2.64
CA PRO A 202 14.64 -12.03 3.23
C PRO A 202 15.18 -11.11 4.33
N GLY A 203 15.25 -9.80 4.10
CA GLY A 203 15.70 -8.84 5.11
C GLY A 203 14.75 -8.77 6.30
N LEU A 204 13.44 -8.78 6.05
CA LEU A 204 12.45 -8.85 7.15
C LEU A 204 12.58 -10.13 7.98
N ALA A 205 12.98 -11.25 7.38
CA ALA A 205 13.19 -12.51 8.08
C ALA A 205 14.43 -12.51 8.98
N GLU A 206 15.52 -11.86 8.54
CA GLU A 206 16.73 -11.69 9.37
C GLU A 206 16.44 -10.96 10.69
N HIS A 207 15.44 -10.08 10.69
CA HIS A 207 15.00 -9.31 11.86
C HIS A 207 13.78 -9.90 12.58
N GLY A 208 13.33 -11.11 12.20
CA GLY A 208 12.18 -11.78 12.84
C GLY A 208 10.83 -11.10 12.58
N LEU A 209 10.74 -10.19 11.60
CA LEU A 209 9.51 -9.52 11.20
C LEU A 209 8.72 -10.33 10.15
N PHE A 210 9.38 -11.27 9.47
CA PHE A 210 8.75 -12.17 8.50
C PHE A 210 9.16 -13.62 8.73
N CYS A 211 8.20 -14.52 8.89
CA CYS A 211 8.44 -15.95 8.99
C CYS A 211 7.62 -16.69 7.94
N ARG A 212 8.30 -17.34 6.98
CA ARG A 212 7.65 -18.13 5.93
C ARG A 212 6.69 -19.19 6.50
N ASN A 213 7.03 -19.79 7.65
CA ASN A 213 6.22 -20.84 8.25
C ASN A 213 4.91 -20.34 8.90
N GLU A 214 4.75 -19.02 9.04
CA GLU A 214 3.51 -18.39 9.49
C GLU A 214 2.52 -18.12 8.34
N LEU A 215 2.94 -18.32 7.08
CA LEU A 215 2.04 -18.26 5.93
C LEU A 215 1.07 -19.44 5.93
N ARG A 216 -0.16 -19.20 5.46
CA ARG A 216 -1.16 -20.22 5.23
C ARG A 216 -0.59 -21.31 4.32
N PRO A 217 -0.71 -22.61 4.67
CA PRO A 217 -0.09 -23.69 3.89
C PRO A 217 -0.47 -23.69 2.42
N ASP A 218 -1.72 -23.33 2.11
CA ASP A 218 -2.23 -23.22 0.74
C ASP A 218 -1.58 -22.12 -0.10
N PHE A 219 -0.95 -21.13 0.55
CA PHE A 219 -0.31 -20.00 -0.12
C PHE A 219 1.17 -20.27 -0.37
N LEU A 220 1.76 -21.24 0.33
CA LEU A 220 3.17 -21.60 0.20
C LEU A 220 3.57 -21.95 -1.24
N PRO A 221 2.82 -22.75 -2.03
CA PRO A 221 3.23 -23.07 -3.39
C PRO A 221 3.37 -21.84 -4.30
N LEU A 222 2.46 -20.87 -4.18
CA LEU A 222 2.56 -19.62 -4.94
C LEU A 222 3.69 -18.73 -4.40
N TRP A 223 3.81 -18.62 -3.07
CA TRP A 223 4.86 -17.84 -2.43
C TRP A 223 6.27 -18.35 -2.78
N ASP A 224 6.50 -19.66 -2.68
CA ASP A 224 7.78 -20.30 -3.01
C ASP A 224 8.13 -20.12 -4.47
N TYR A 225 7.13 -20.20 -5.35
CA TYR A 225 7.32 -19.88 -6.75
C TYR A 225 7.78 -18.42 -6.92
N LEU A 226 7.13 -17.46 -6.27
CA LEU A 226 7.51 -16.05 -6.38
C LEU A 226 8.92 -15.77 -5.81
N CYS A 227 9.30 -16.43 -4.71
CA CYS A 227 10.63 -16.29 -4.10
C CYS A 227 11.75 -17.01 -4.85
N GLY A 228 11.43 -17.98 -5.72
CA GLY A 228 12.43 -18.77 -6.43
C GLY A 228 13.25 -17.91 -7.40
N SER A 229 14.55 -17.87 -7.20
CA SER A 229 15.52 -17.24 -8.09
C SER A 229 16.06 -18.26 -9.10
N GLU A 230 15.97 -17.94 -10.39
CA GLU A 230 16.75 -18.49 -11.52
C GLU A 230 16.26 -19.74 -12.30
N ASP A 231 16.43 -19.62 -13.63
CA ASP A 231 16.36 -20.59 -14.73
C ASP A 231 15.26 -21.66 -14.70
N GLY A 232 14.13 -21.31 -15.30
CA GLY A 232 13.07 -22.27 -15.65
C GLY A 232 11.68 -21.89 -15.18
N GLN A 233 11.55 -20.82 -14.39
CA GLN A 233 10.27 -20.23 -14.03
C GLN A 233 9.56 -19.68 -15.27
N THR A 234 8.61 -20.44 -15.78
CA THR A 234 7.82 -20.02 -16.93
C THR A 234 6.59 -19.24 -16.45
N ARG A 235 6.19 -18.21 -17.20
CA ARG A 235 4.87 -17.55 -17.03
C ARG A 235 3.71 -18.56 -16.96
N LYS A 236 3.88 -19.74 -17.56
CA LYS A 236 2.93 -20.86 -17.51
C LYS A 236 2.83 -21.49 -16.12
N GLN A 237 3.95 -21.69 -15.40
CA GLN A 237 3.95 -22.21 -14.02
C GLN A 237 3.40 -21.20 -13.02
N HIS A 238 3.80 -19.93 -13.13
CA HIS A 238 3.19 -18.84 -12.34
C HIS A 238 1.66 -18.87 -12.45
N ARG A 239 1.17 -18.91 -13.69
CA ARG A 239 -0.26 -18.96 -13.99
C ARG A 239 -0.92 -20.22 -13.45
N ALA A 240 -0.23 -21.37 -13.44
CA ALA A 240 -0.75 -22.61 -12.92
C ALA A 240 -0.96 -22.58 -11.40
N HIS A 241 0.07 -22.21 -10.62
CA HIS A 241 -0.05 -22.08 -9.15
C HIS A 241 -1.16 -21.13 -8.75
N TYR A 242 -1.24 -20.00 -9.44
CA TYR A 242 -2.26 -19.01 -9.17
C TYR A 242 -3.67 -19.46 -9.60
N LEU A 243 -3.82 -20.14 -10.74
CA LEU A 243 -5.11 -20.71 -11.17
C LEU A 243 -5.61 -21.81 -10.22
N GLU A 244 -4.71 -22.68 -9.76
CA GLU A 244 -5.01 -23.73 -8.80
C GLU A 244 -5.50 -23.14 -7.47
N LEU A 245 -4.76 -22.17 -6.93
CA LEU A 245 -5.16 -21.46 -5.73
C LEU A 245 -6.50 -20.75 -5.90
N HIS A 246 -6.68 -19.99 -6.98
CA HIS A 246 -7.95 -19.31 -7.26
C HIS A 246 -9.13 -20.29 -7.37
N ALA A 247 -8.95 -21.44 -8.05
CA ALA A 247 -9.99 -22.45 -8.16
C ALA A 247 -10.36 -23.05 -6.79
N LYS A 248 -9.36 -23.33 -5.94
CA LYS A 248 -9.58 -23.79 -4.57
C LYS A 248 -10.38 -22.77 -3.76
N LEU A 249 -9.94 -21.51 -3.74
CA LEU A 249 -10.59 -20.44 -2.98
C LEU A 249 -12.03 -20.16 -3.46
N ARG A 250 -12.30 -20.33 -4.76
CA ARG A 250 -13.66 -20.28 -5.31
C ARG A 250 -14.53 -21.45 -4.86
N ALA A 251 -13.98 -22.67 -4.85
CA ALA A 251 -14.70 -23.86 -4.41
C ALA A 251 -15.08 -23.77 -2.92
N GLU A 252 -14.27 -23.07 -2.13
CA GLU A 252 -14.51 -22.80 -0.69
C GLU A 252 -15.45 -21.61 -0.43
N ASP A 253 -15.94 -20.92 -1.48
CA ASP A 253 -16.70 -19.65 -1.38
C ASP A 253 -15.97 -18.57 -0.55
N ALA A 254 -14.64 -18.62 -0.55
CA ALA A 254 -13.79 -17.74 0.26
C ALA A 254 -13.50 -16.39 -0.42
N LEU A 255 -13.90 -16.20 -1.68
CA LEU A 255 -13.66 -14.98 -2.46
C LEU A 255 -14.94 -14.16 -2.60
N PRO A 256 -15.11 -13.06 -1.84
CA PRO A 256 -16.26 -12.18 -2.01
C PRO A 256 -16.20 -11.47 -3.36
N ARG A 257 -17.28 -10.77 -3.72
CA ARG A 257 -17.29 -9.91 -4.90
C ARG A 257 -16.29 -8.78 -4.74
N THR A 258 -15.61 -8.43 -5.83
CA THR A 258 -14.79 -7.21 -5.87
C THR A 258 -15.67 -6.00 -5.54
N PRO A 259 -15.29 -5.16 -4.56
CA PRO A 259 -16.10 -4.01 -4.15
C PRO A 259 -16.13 -2.88 -5.19
N GLN A 260 -15.17 -2.88 -6.12
CA GLN A 260 -15.03 -1.83 -7.13
C GLN A 260 -15.10 -2.41 -8.54
N PRO A 261 -15.89 -1.80 -9.45
CA PRO A 261 -16.03 -2.31 -10.81
C PRO A 261 -14.67 -2.33 -11.51
N LYS A 262 -14.40 -3.42 -12.24
CA LYS A 262 -13.19 -3.55 -13.06
C LYS A 262 -13.21 -2.43 -14.11
N ARG A 263 -12.23 -1.54 -14.08
CA ARG A 263 -12.15 -0.43 -15.01
C ARG A 263 -10.89 -0.57 -15.83
N ARG A 264 -11.00 -1.19 -17.01
CA ARG A 264 -10.46 -0.71 -18.31
C ARG A 264 -10.31 -1.85 -19.30
N THR A 265 -10.85 -1.65 -20.51
CA THR A 265 -10.42 -2.39 -21.68
C THR A 265 -8.95 -2.08 -22.00
N LEU A 266 -8.15 -3.09 -22.33
CA LEU A 266 -6.74 -2.97 -22.74
C LEU A 266 -6.50 -1.85 -23.76
N LYS A 267 -7.43 -1.69 -24.72
CA LYS A 267 -7.42 -0.61 -25.72
C LYS A 267 -7.37 0.80 -25.10
N ARG A 268 -8.08 1.03 -24.00
CA ARG A 268 -8.14 2.33 -23.30
C ARG A 268 -6.89 2.56 -22.44
N LEU A 269 -6.27 1.49 -21.93
CA LEU A 269 -4.98 1.54 -21.25
C LEU A 269 -3.85 1.93 -22.21
N THR A 270 -3.76 1.27 -23.37
CA THR A 270 -2.78 1.61 -24.41
C THR A 270 -2.89 3.06 -24.85
N GLN A 271 -4.11 3.54 -25.14
CA GLN A 271 -4.35 4.94 -25.50
C GLN A 271 -3.95 5.94 -24.40
N ILE A 272 -4.07 5.57 -23.12
CA ILE A 272 -3.69 6.44 -21.99
C ILE A 272 -2.17 6.43 -21.81
N ILE A 273 -1.52 5.27 -21.92
CA ILE A 273 -0.06 5.16 -21.88
C ILE A 273 0.55 5.97 -23.02
N ASP A 274 0.06 5.79 -24.25
CA ASP A 274 0.52 6.54 -25.42
C ASP A 274 0.34 8.06 -25.21
N TYR A 275 -0.83 8.48 -24.71
CA TYR A 275 -1.10 9.89 -24.40
C TYR A 275 -0.14 10.46 -23.33
N HIS A 276 0.17 9.70 -22.27
CA HIS A 276 1.07 10.17 -21.21
C HIS A 276 2.54 10.14 -21.63
N SER A 277 2.97 9.12 -22.38
CA SER A 277 4.29 9.08 -23.00
C SER A 277 4.49 10.26 -23.93
N GLU A 278 3.47 10.65 -24.69
CA GLU A 278 3.50 11.82 -25.55
C GLU A 278 3.50 13.15 -24.76
N MET A 279 2.72 13.24 -23.68
CA MET A 279 2.75 14.41 -22.80
C MET A 279 4.08 14.61 -22.06
N GLU A 280 4.69 13.54 -21.56
CA GLU A 280 6.03 13.58 -20.94
C GLU A 280 7.11 13.89 -21.98
N TYR A 281 7.03 13.33 -23.19
CA TYR A 281 7.89 13.70 -24.31
C TYR A 281 7.79 15.20 -24.65
N GLN A 282 6.57 15.75 -24.70
CA GLN A 282 6.34 17.18 -24.95
C GLN A 282 6.84 18.08 -23.80
N LYS A 283 6.75 17.62 -22.53
CA LYS A 283 7.35 18.34 -21.39
C LYS A 283 8.89 18.33 -21.46
N CYS A 284 9.49 17.20 -21.84
CA CYS A 284 10.93 17.10 -22.07
C CYS A 284 11.37 18.04 -23.20
N LEU A 285 10.67 18.04 -24.34
CA LEU A 285 10.95 18.97 -25.45
C LEU A 285 10.88 20.45 -25.01
N LYS A 286 9.90 20.83 -24.19
CA LYS A 286 9.79 22.19 -23.65
C LYS A 286 10.92 22.56 -22.69
N ARG A 287 11.46 21.59 -21.94
CA ARG A 287 12.67 21.76 -21.11
C ARG A 287 13.93 21.95 -21.95
N TYR A 288 14.06 21.25 -23.07
CA TYR A 288 15.19 21.39 -23.99
C TYR A 288 15.10 22.62 -24.90
N SER A 289 13.91 23.15 -25.16
CA SER A 289 13.72 24.38 -25.94
C SER A 289 13.85 25.67 -25.11
N GLY A 290 14.07 25.55 -23.79
CA GLY A 290 14.22 26.69 -22.87
C GLY A 290 15.67 26.93 -22.47
N ASN A 291 16.37 27.75 -23.24
CA ASN A 291 17.67 28.37 -22.95
C ASN A 291 18.87 27.42 -22.71
N THR A 292 19.58 27.11 -23.79
CA THR A 292 21.03 26.92 -23.74
C THR A 292 21.64 27.91 -24.74
N PRO A 293 22.44 28.90 -24.32
CA PRO A 293 23.18 29.72 -25.26
C PRO A 293 24.23 28.81 -25.91
N PHE A 294 24.22 28.73 -27.24
CA PHE A 294 25.36 28.25 -28.00
C PHE A 294 26.58 29.10 -27.61
N LEU A 295 27.59 28.47 -27.02
CA LEU A 295 28.93 29.04 -27.01
C LEU A 295 29.51 28.73 -28.39
N ASP A 296 29.63 29.77 -29.22
CA ASP A 296 30.43 29.71 -30.43
C ASP A 296 31.91 29.62 -30.02
N ASP A 297 32.59 28.63 -30.58
CA ASP A 297 34.02 28.41 -30.43
C ASP A 297 34.82 29.51 -31.16
N GLU A 298 35.70 30.21 -30.44
CA GLU A 298 36.93 30.83 -30.95
C GLU A 298 38.15 30.32 -30.18
#